data_AF-A0A846ZFD1-F1
#
_entry.id   AF-A0A846ZFD1-F1
#
_cell.length_a   1.000
_cell.length_b   1.000
_cell.length_c   1.000
_cell.angle_alpha   90.00
_cell.angle_beta   90.00
_cell.angle_gamma   90.00
#
_symmetry.space_group_name_H-M   'P 1'
#
loop_
_entity.id
_entity.type
_entity.pdbx_description
1 polymer ?
#
loop_
_entity_poly.entity_id
_entity_poly.type
_entity_poly.pdbx_seq_one_letter_code
_entity_poly.pdbx_strand_id
1 'polypeptide(L)'
;MTHGEPPQQETPVEAVRGLRAEFGIDARRIDQIGLLLAAGEFRSIEDIVSLTGTSRRTVEAVLRALEPDLESSGDGKRIAKQHAETYSGVFGAREPFGVRDPWTESARRDPAVLTAMDELIAAAPPPVRALDHVPATAETVVKRARFMLDGFDLTGAHALFVGDHDLTSLGLFLAGGAPGLRASVVDVDERLLRFIDTEAARRGWDVRCHFADLRLGLPAALRESGDLVFTDPPYTPEGVQLFVARGLQGMRDHRNGRVLLAYGYGERQPALGLAVQKALNPLHLAYEAMLPAFNRYAGAQAVGGAAALYVLRPTRRTAAAARAAADDPRTALYTHGAQSVEAAGGLDGEAAARILELGTGPGEKALLVGGDWPAAAPGRRVALPAFLDAPLPRSPQDHGTVLVNLYPGFGASAVRALLAANARRAGLVCGDDLLFLKDAGGQREFARLIGPKYRIVRWLRGTPGPGQAVVLAERAEPDEQSGPGRVLGHMYARAHGKLGNGWREGLIALQRAAGRTLTKGEARAAIASAASRPDMLERSLMELPLHLFAVLEADVERSVAALPG
;
A
#
# COMPACT_ATOMS: atom_id res chain seq x y z
N MET A 1 -12.92 0.69 -69.25
CA MET A 1 -13.67 0.04 -68.17
C MET A 1 -12.84 -1.13 -67.67
N THR A 2 -12.01 -0.89 -66.66
CA THR A 2 -11.29 -1.94 -65.94
C THR A 2 -12.11 -2.22 -64.68
N HIS A 3 -12.81 -3.36 -64.68
CA HIS A 3 -13.51 -3.88 -63.52
C HIS A 3 -12.47 -4.14 -62.42
N GLY A 4 -12.49 -3.32 -61.37
CA GLY A 4 -11.79 -3.64 -60.13
C GLY A 4 -12.47 -4.87 -59.53
N GLU A 5 -11.70 -5.95 -59.37
CA GLU A 5 -12.12 -7.10 -58.59
C GLU A 5 -12.54 -6.63 -57.17
N PRO A 6 -13.67 -7.10 -56.63
CA PRO A 6 -13.97 -6.87 -55.23
C PRO A 6 -12.87 -7.50 -54.37
N PRO A 7 -12.47 -6.90 -53.23
CA PRO A 7 -11.46 -7.50 -52.36
C PRO A 7 -11.93 -8.91 -51.96
N GLN A 8 -11.12 -9.93 -52.25
CA GLN A 8 -11.36 -11.30 -51.79
C GLN A 8 -11.51 -11.28 -50.28
N GLN A 9 -12.60 -11.84 -49.76
CA GLN A 9 -12.78 -12.03 -48.32
C GLN A 9 -11.71 -12.99 -47.82
N GLU A 10 -10.78 -12.46 -47.01
CA GLU A 10 -9.73 -13.24 -46.36
C GLU A 10 -10.37 -14.36 -45.54
N THR A 11 -9.94 -15.60 -45.76
CA THR A 11 -10.48 -16.74 -44.99
C THR A 11 -10.04 -16.64 -43.52
N PRO A 12 -10.81 -17.18 -42.55
CA PRO A 12 -10.40 -17.17 -41.13
C PRO A 12 -9.01 -17.79 -40.90
N VAL A 13 -8.66 -18.81 -41.67
CA VAL A 13 -7.33 -19.44 -41.63
C VAL A 13 -6.23 -18.48 -42.11
N GLU A 14 -6.47 -17.72 -43.17
CA GLU A 14 -5.55 -16.70 -43.68
C GLU A 14 -5.41 -15.54 -42.69
N ALA A 15 -6.52 -15.08 -42.10
CA ALA A 15 -6.51 -14.04 -41.08
C ALA A 15 -5.68 -14.45 -39.84
N VAL A 16 -5.83 -15.69 -39.37
CA VAL A 16 -4.99 -16.23 -38.29
C VAL A 16 -3.53 -16.34 -38.71
N ARG A 17 -3.23 -16.78 -39.93
CA ARG A 17 -1.84 -16.85 -40.45
C ARG A 17 -1.22 -15.46 -40.58
N GLY A 18 -2.00 -14.46 -41.03
CA GLY A 18 -1.60 -13.06 -41.11
C GLY A 18 -1.29 -12.49 -39.72
N LEU A 19 -2.16 -12.75 -38.74
CA LEU A 19 -1.93 -12.36 -37.35
C LEU A 19 -0.69 -13.03 -36.76
N ARG A 20 -0.48 -14.32 -37.02
CA ARG A 20 0.76 -15.03 -36.62
C ARG A 20 2.00 -14.36 -37.25
N ALA A 21 1.94 -14.04 -38.54
CA ALA A 21 3.03 -13.38 -39.25
C ALA A 21 3.33 -11.98 -38.70
N GLU A 22 2.31 -11.20 -38.33
CA GLU A 22 2.46 -9.88 -37.67
C GLU A 22 3.28 -9.99 -36.37
N PHE A 23 3.05 -11.05 -35.58
CA PHE A 23 3.80 -11.31 -34.35
C PHE A 23 5.21 -11.87 -34.58
N GLY A 24 5.55 -12.31 -35.79
CA GLY A 24 6.89 -12.78 -36.15
C GLY A 24 7.43 -13.86 -35.22
N ILE A 25 8.56 -13.60 -34.55
CA ILE A 25 9.15 -14.56 -33.59
C ILE A 25 8.26 -14.83 -32.36
N ASP A 26 7.33 -13.92 -32.06
CA ASP A 26 6.37 -14.00 -30.96
C ASP A 26 5.05 -14.69 -31.36
N ALA A 27 4.96 -15.23 -32.59
CA ALA A 27 3.79 -15.96 -33.09
C ALA A 27 3.36 -17.13 -32.17
N ARG A 28 4.28 -17.63 -31.33
CA ARG A 28 4.01 -18.64 -30.30
C ARG A 28 2.88 -18.26 -29.36
N ARG A 29 2.67 -16.97 -29.09
CA ARG A 29 1.54 -16.49 -28.26
C ARG A 29 0.21 -16.80 -28.93
N ILE A 30 0.14 -16.58 -30.24
CA ILE A 30 -1.03 -16.90 -31.05
C ILE A 30 -1.23 -18.41 -31.12
N ASP A 31 -0.13 -19.17 -31.28
CA ASP A 31 -0.17 -20.63 -31.26
C ASP A 31 -0.80 -21.16 -29.96
N GLN A 32 -0.38 -20.66 -28.80
CA GLN A 32 -0.92 -21.09 -27.50
C GLN A 32 -2.42 -20.80 -27.36
N ILE A 33 -2.87 -19.61 -27.76
CA ILE A 33 -4.30 -19.25 -27.73
C ILE A 33 -5.09 -20.18 -28.63
N GLY A 34 -4.62 -20.40 -29.86
CA GLY A 34 -5.25 -21.28 -30.83
C GLY A 34 -5.33 -22.74 -30.35
N LEU A 35 -4.25 -23.26 -29.78
CA LEU A 35 -4.22 -24.61 -29.21
C LEU A 35 -5.19 -24.77 -28.03
N LEU A 36 -5.31 -23.78 -27.15
CA LEU A 36 -6.30 -23.79 -26.06
C LEU A 36 -7.74 -23.82 -26.61
N LEU A 37 -8.02 -23.02 -27.65
CA LEU A 37 -9.33 -22.97 -28.29
C LEU A 37 -9.64 -24.24 -29.10
N ALA A 38 -8.61 -24.93 -29.61
CA ALA A 38 -8.72 -26.20 -30.34
C ALA A 38 -8.84 -27.42 -29.41
N ALA A 39 -8.53 -27.29 -28.11
CA ALA A 39 -8.55 -28.39 -27.14
C ALA A 39 -9.97 -28.92 -26.83
N GLY A 40 -11.02 -28.24 -27.32
CA GLY A 40 -12.41 -28.70 -27.26
C GLY A 40 -13.21 -28.20 -26.05
N GLU A 41 -12.55 -27.63 -25.04
CA GLU A 41 -13.17 -26.99 -23.89
C GLU A 41 -13.61 -25.55 -24.23
N PHE A 42 -14.75 -25.11 -23.69
CA PHE A 42 -15.13 -23.70 -23.76
C PHE A 42 -14.29 -22.91 -22.76
N ARG A 43 -13.58 -21.89 -23.24
CA ARG A 43 -12.70 -21.05 -22.40
C ARG A 43 -13.10 -19.60 -22.51
N SER A 44 -13.25 -18.92 -21.38
CA SER A 44 -13.50 -17.48 -21.37
C SER A 44 -12.24 -16.72 -21.82
N ILE A 45 -12.39 -15.44 -22.20
CA ILE A 45 -11.23 -14.57 -22.46
C ILE A 45 -10.33 -14.50 -21.22
N GLU A 46 -10.91 -14.48 -20.02
CA GLU A 46 -10.17 -14.43 -18.76
C GLU A 46 -9.30 -15.68 -18.55
N ASP A 47 -9.86 -16.86 -18.81
CA ASP A 47 -9.12 -18.13 -18.72
C ASP A 47 -7.92 -18.14 -19.67
N ILE A 48 -8.13 -17.71 -20.92
CA ILE A 48 -7.07 -17.70 -21.94
C ILE A 48 -5.98 -16.70 -21.57
N VAL A 49 -6.33 -15.51 -21.08
CA VAL A 49 -5.36 -14.52 -20.58
C VAL A 49 -4.56 -15.10 -19.43
N SER A 50 -5.23 -15.71 -18.45
CA SER A 50 -4.59 -16.31 -17.27
C SER A 50 -3.60 -17.44 -17.65
N LEU A 51 -4.02 -18.35 -18.53
CA LEU A 51 -3.22 -19.51 -18.93
C LEU A 51 -2.02 -19.15 -19.83
N THR A 52 -2.17 -18.15 -20.69
CA THR A 52 -1.13 -17.79 -21.67
C THR A 52 -0.25 -16.63 -21.22
N GLY A 53 -0.70 -15.80 -20.28
CA GLY A 53 -0.04 -14.54 -19.96
C GLY A 53 -0.08 -13.50 -21.08
N THR A 54 -0.96 -13.66 -22.07
CA THR A 54 -1.09 -12.75 -23.22
C THR A 54 -2.13 -11.67 -22.92
N SER A 55 -1.92 -10.43 -23.35
CA SER A 55 -2.90 -9.36 -23.14
C SER A 55 -4.28 -9.70 -23.72
N ARG A 56 -5.34 -9.23 -23.03
CA ARG A 56 -6.73 -9.35 -23.49
C ARG A 56 -6.92 -8.89 -24.94
N ARG A 57 -6.29 -7.78 -25.32
CA ARG A 57 -6.38 -7.22 -26.68
C ARG A 57 -5.88 -8.20 -27.74
N THR A 58 -4.80 -8.92 -27.46
CA THR A 58 -4.27 -9.94 -28.37
C THR A 58 -5.16 -11.18 -28.38
N VAL A 59 -5.69 -11.63 -27.23
CA VAL A 59 -6.69 -12.73 -27.19
C VAL A 59 -7.92 -12.38 -28.04
N GLU A 60 -8.48 -11.18 -27.86
CA GLU A 60 -9.61 -10.70 -28.66
C GLU A 60 -9.27 -10.57 -30.15
N ALA A 61 -8.02 -10.25 -30.51
CA ALA A 61 -7.59 -10.24 -31.91
C ALA A 61 -7.57 -11.64 -32.52
N VAL A 62 -7.11 -12.66 -31.77
CA VAL A 62 -7.16 -14.06 -32.21
C VAL A 62 -8.60 -14.53 -32.35
N LEU A 63 -9.47 -14.23 -31.38
CA LEU A 63 -10.88 -14.58 -31.46
C LEU A 63 -11.55 -13.94 -32.69
N ARG A 64 -11.30 -12.66 -32.96
CA ARG A 64 -11.81 -11.99 -34.18
C ARG A 64 -11.30 -12.63 -35.47
N ALA A 65 -10.03 -13.06 -35.51
CA ALA A 65 -9.45 -13.72 -36.68
C ALA A 65 -10.02 -15.14 -36.89
N LEU A 66 -10.56 -15.76 -35.84
CA LEU A 66 -11.19 -17.09 -35.89
C LEU A 66 -12.68 -17.05 -36.23
N GLU A 67 -13.36 -15.89 -36.20
CA GLU A 67 -14.76 -15.80 -36.63
C GLU A 67 -14.88 -16.03 -38.15
N PRO A 68 -15.90 -16.78 -38.62
CA PRO A 68 -17.04 -17.34 -37.90
C PRO A 68 -16.83 -18.78 -37.37
N ASP A 69 -15.60 -19.31 -37.37
CA ASP A 69 -15.29 -20.72 -37.08
C ASP A 69 -15.33 -21.06 -35.56
N LEU A 70 -15.86 -20.15 -34.73
CA LEU A 70 -15.97 -20.29 -33.28
C LEU A 70 -17.37 -20.76 -32.84
N GLU A 71 -17.41 -21.61 -31.82
CA GLU A 71 -18.62 -21.92 -31.05
C GLU A 71 -18.57 -21.20 -29.70
N SER A 72 -19.76 -20.87 -29.17
CA SER A 72 -19.91 -20.18 -27.88
C SER A 72 -20.80 -20.96 -26.91
N SER A 73 -20.44 -20.96 -25.64
CA SER A 73 -21.30 -21.44 -24.53
C SER A 73 -21.10 -20.53 -23.33
N GLY A 74 -22.15 -19.82 -22.93
CA GLY A 74 -22.02 -18.72 -21.98
C GLY A 74 -21.06 -17.64 -22.50
N ASP A 75 -20.04 -17.31 -21.69
CA ASP A 75 -18.93 -16.42 -22.04
C ASP A 75 -17.73 -17.15 -22.68
N GLY A 76 -17.75 -18.48 -22.70
CA GLY A 76 -16.69 -19.31 -23.24
C GLY A 76 -16.71 -19.42 -24.76
N LYS A 77 -15.52 -19.44 -25.36
CA LYS A 77 -15.29 -19.68 -26.79
C LYS A 77 -14.45 -20.94 -27.01
N ARG A 78 -14.64 -21.59 -28.16
CA ARG A 78 -13.76 -22.63 -28.70
C ARG A 78 -13.84 -22.65 -30.22
N ILE A 79 -12.86 -23.26 -30.88
CA ILE A 79 -12.97 -23.57 -32.32
C ILE A 79 -14.06 -24.64 -32.48
N ALA A 80 -14.99 -24.42 -33.41
CA ALA A 80 -16.08 -25.36 -33.66
C ALA A 80 -15.52 -26.74 -34.03
N LYS A 81 -16.16 -27.81 -33.57
CA LYS A 81 -15.63 -29.18 -33.78
C LYS A 81 -15.44 -29.51 -35.26
N GLN A 82 -16.34 -29.03 -36.11
CA GLN A 82 -16.28 -29.18 -37.56
C GLN A 82 -15.08 -28.48 -38.23
N HIS A 83 -14.46 -27.50 -37.55
CA HIS A 83 -13.29 -26.76 -38.05
C HIS A 83 -11.99 -27.20 -37.36
N ALA A 84 -12.03 -28.07 -36.35
CA ALA A 84 -10.86 -28.47 -35.58
C ALA A 84 -9.73 -29.07 -36.46
N GLU A 85 -10.08 -29.91 -37.44
CA GLU A 85 -9.11 -30.47 -38.38
C GLU A 85 -8.44 -29.39 -39.25
N THR A 86 -9.20 -28.39 -39.69
CA THR A 86 -8.68 -27.25 -40.47
C THR A 86 -7.57 -26.50 -39.74
N TYR A 87 -7.67 -26.39 -38.41
CA TYR A 87 -6.71 -25.68 -37.58
C TYR A 87 -5.57 -26.57 -37.04
N SER A 88 -5.62 -27.89 -37.23
CA SER A 88 -4.68 -28.87 -36.68
C SER A 88 -3.20 -28.65 -37.07
N GLY A 89 -2.94 -27.92 -38.15
CA GLY A 89 -1.59 -27.51 -38.59
C GLY A 89 -1.37 -26.00 -38.67
N VAL A 90 -2.35 -25.20 -38.24
CA VAL A 90 -2.26 -23.73 -38.27
C VAL A 90 -1.44 -23.22 -37.09
N PHE A 91 -1.61 -23.82 -35.91
CA PHE A 91 -0.89 -23.45 -34.70
C PHE A 91 0.34 -24.34 -34.50
N GLY A 92 1.47 -23.72 -34.15
CA GLY A 92 2.69 -24.45 -33.86
C GLY A 92 2.57 -25.31 -32.60
N ALA A 93 2.59 -26.64 -32.75
CA ALA A 93 2.49 -27.62 -31.66
C ALA A 93 3.80 -27.78 -30.86
N ARG A 94 4.43 -26.67 -30.46
CA ARG A 94 5.57 -26.70 -29.53
C ARG A 94 5.07 -26.40 -28.13
N GLU A 95 5.62 -27.10 -27.15
CA GLU A 95 5.41 -26.72 -25.76
C GLU A 95 5.75 -25.23 -25.59
N PRO A 96 4.96 -24.50 -24.77
CA PRO A 96 5.32 -23.16 -24.34
C PRO A 96 6.80 -23.08 -24.02
N PHE A 97 7.47 -21.98 -24.44
CA PHE A 97 8.74 -21.62 -23.81
C PHE A 97 8.42 -21.18 -22.37
N GLY A 98 8.21 -22.16 -21.51
CA GLY A 98 8.13 -22.02 -20.08
C GLY A 98 9.45 -22.53 -19.54
N VAL A 99 10.27 -21.62 -19.01
CA VAL A 99 11.31 -22.03 -18.07
C VAL A 99 10.62 -22.94 -17.06
N ARG A 100 11.07 -24.20 -16.89
CA ARG A 100 10.59 -25.01 -15.77
C ARG A 100 10.62 -24.12 -14.55
N ASP A 101 9.48 -23.92 -13.92
CA ASP A 101 9.34 -22.97 -12.84
C ASP A 101 9.48 -23.74 -11.53
N PRO A 102 10.71 -23.91 -11.00
CA PRO A 102 10.93 -24.70 -9.80
C PRO A 102 10.16 -24.15 -8.61
N TRP A 103 9.79 -22.86 -8.65
CA TRP A 103 9.06 -22.20 -7.59
C TRP A 103 7.57 -22.54 -7.62
N THR A 104 6.96 -22.64 -8.81
CA THR A 104 5.60 -23.18 -8.93
C THR A 104 5.54 -24.64 -8.48
N GLU A 105 6.52 -25.46 -8.87
CA GLU A 105 6.61 -26.83 -8.36
C GLU A 105 6.76 -26.84 -6.83
N SER A 106 7.65 -26.02 -6.27
CA SER A 106 7.86 -25.90 -4.82
C SER A 106 6.58 -25.45 -4.08
N ALA A 107 5.84 -24.49 -4.64
CA ALA A 107 4.57 -24.02 -4.08
C ALA A 107 3.49 -25.12 -4.08
N ARG A 108 3.41 -25.92 -5.16
CA ARG A 108 2.44 -27.01 -5.31
C ARG A 108 2.76 -28.25 -4.47
N ARG A 109 3.96 -28.37 -3.91
CA ARG A 109 4.33 -29.51 -3.04
C ARG A 109 3.50 -29.57 -1.77
N ASP A 110 2.93 -28.45 -1.33
CA ASP A 110 2.11 -28.38 -0.13
C ASP A 110 0.70 -27.83 -0.45
N PRO A 111 -0.23 -28.70 -0.87
CA PRO A 111 -1.60 -28.29 -1.18
C PRO A 111 -2.34 -27.68 0.01
N ALA A 112 -1.99 -28.07 1.26
CA ALA A 112 -2.64 -27.54 2.45
C ALA A 112 -2.28 -26.05 2.66
N VAL A 113 -1.02 -25.67 2.40
CA VAL A 113 -0.59 -24.27 2.40
C VAL A 113 -1.31 -23.46 1.33
N LEU A 114 -1.51 -24.01 0.12
CA LEU A 114 -2.27 -23.34 -0.93
C LEU A 114 -3.73 -23.10 -0.52
N THR A 115 -4.41 -24.13 -0.01
CA THR A 115 -5.81 -24.00 0.47
C THR A 115 -5.92 -22.97 1.59
N ALA A 116 -5.02 -23.01 2.57
CA ALA A 116 -5.02 -22.03 3.66
C ALA A 116 -4.73 -20.59 3.16
N MET A 117 -3.96 -20.44 2.09
CA MET A 117 -3.71 -19.14 1.46
C MET A 117 -4.93 -18.64 0.69
N ASP A 118 -5.64 -19.52 -0.02
CA ASP A 118 -6.91 -19.17 -0.69
C ASP A 118 -7.95 -18.72 0.35
N GLU A 119 -8.06 -19.40 1.48
CA GLU A 119 -8.95 -19.00 2.59
C GLU A 119 -8.59 -17.62 3.15
N LEU A 120 -7.29 -17.32 3.30
CA LEU A 120 -6.82 -16.01 3.73
C LEU A 120 -7.17 -14.91 2.72
N ILE A 121 -6.95 -15.15 1.42
CA ILE A 121 -7.29 -14.20 0.35
C ILE A 121 -8.79 -13.95 0.31
N ALA A 122 -9.60 -15.00 0.43
CA ALA A 122 -11.07 -14.89 0.43
C ALA A 122 -11.62 -14.13 1.65
N ALA A 123 -10.95 -14.23 2.81
CA ALA A 123 -11.33 -13.52 4.03
C ALA A 123 -10.82 -12.06 4.09
N ALA A 124 -9.89 -11.68 3.21
CA ALA A 124 -9.28 -10.37 3.22
C ALA A 124 -10.28 -9.25 2.87
N PRO A 125 -10.02 -8.00 3.30
CA PRO A 125 -10.83 -6.85 2.88
C PRO A 125 -10.88 -6.71 1.35
N PRO A 126 -12.02 -6.30 0.77
CA PRO A 126 -12.14 -6.13 -0.67
C PRO A 126 -11.09 -5.14 -1.23
N PRO A 127 -10.53 -5.42 -2.43
CA PRO A 127 -9.59 -4.54 -3.12
C PRO A 127 -10.13 -3.11 -3.28
N VAL A 128 -9.23 -2.12 -3.14
CA VAL A 128 -9.54 -0.71 -3.35
C VAL A 128 -8.91 -0.24 -4.65
N ARG A 129 -9.74 0.06 -5.64
CA ARG A 129 -9.27 0.56 -6.95
C ARG A 129 -8.43 1.85 -6.82
N ALA A 130 -8.77 2.73 -5.89
CA ALA A 130 -8.03 3.97 -5.65
C ALA A 130 -6.60 3.74 -5.10
N LEU A 131 -6.33 2.54 -4.56
CA LEU A 131 -5.02 2.12 -4.08
C LEU A 131 -4.30 1.16 -5.06
N ASP A 132 -4.85 0.98 -6.27
CA ASP A 132 -4.32 0.06 -7.29
C ASP A 132 -4.26 -1.41 -6.82
N HIS A 133 -5.13 -1.80 -5.88
CA HIS A 133 -5.17 -3.18 -5.40
C HIS A 133 -5.64 -4.15 -6.49
N VAL A 134 -4.81 -5.12 -6.80
CA VAL A 134 -5.14 -6.24 -7.68
C VAL A 134 -4.58 -7.52 -7.04
N PRO A 135 -5.44 -8.43 -6.55
CA PRO A 135 -4.98 -9.56 -5.73
C PRO A 135 -4.22 -10.59 -6.56
N ALA A 136 -3.07 -11.01 -6.05
CA ALA A 136 -2.32 -12.16 -6.51
C ALA A 136 -3.05 -13.47 -6.20
N THR A 137 -2.76 -14.52 -6.96
CA THR A 137 -3.27 -15.88 -6.68
C THR A 137 -2.57 -16.48 -5.45
N ALA A 138 -3.22 -17.41 -4.74
CA ALA A 138 -2.58 -18.16 -3.65
C ALA A 138 -1.27 -18.83 -4.08
N GLU A 139 -1.25 -19.43 -5.29
CA GLU A 139 -0.04 -20.01 -5.86
C GLU A 139 1.09 -18.97 -5.97
N THR A 140 0.79 -17.75 -6.42
CA THR A 140 1.77 -16.66 -6.51
C THR A 140 2.32 -16.28 -5.14
N VAL A 141 1.44 -16.13 -4.14
CA VAL A 141 1.84 -15.74 -2.79
C VAL A 141 2.74 -16.80 -2.16
N VAL A 142 2.37 -18.08 -2.26
CA VAL A 142 3.17 -19.20 -1.75
C VAL A 142 4.48 -19.33 -2.52
N LYS A 143 4.46 -19.09 -3.83
CA LYS A 143 5.66 -19.08 -4.67
C LYS A 143 6.64 -17.97 -4.29
N ARG A 144 6.16 -16.76 -4.00
CA ARG A 144 6.98 -15.66 -3.44
C ARG A 144 7.58 -16.07 -2.11
N ALA A 145 6.80 -16.68 -1.23
CA ALA A 145 7.27 -17.20 0.06
C ALA A 145 8.38 -18.24 -0.10
N ARG A 146 8.19 -19.25 -0.96
CA ARG A 146 9.21 -20.27 -1.26
C ARG A 146 10.47 -19.68 -1.86
N PHE A 147 10.33 -18.73 -2.80
CA PHE A 147 11.48 -18.01 -3.34
C PHE A 147 12.30 -17.31 -2.25
N MET A 148 11.63 -16.69 -1.27
CA MET A 148 12.31 -16.04 -0.16
C MET A 148 12.96 -17.03 0.81
N LEU A 149 12.25 -18.09 1.21
CA LEU A 149 12.72 -19.08 2.18
C LEU A 149 13.85 -19.96 1.64
N ASP A 150 13.75 -20.37 0.38
CA ASP A 150 14.72 -21.28 -0.24
C ASP A 150 15.91 -20.51 -0.83
N GLY A 151 15.72 -19.23 -1.17
CA GLY A 151 16.72 -18.39 -1.82
C GLY A 151 17.61 -17.58 -0.86
N PHE A 152 17.20 -17.38 0.40
CA PHE A 152 17.91 -16.58 1.39
C PHE A 152 17.90 -17.25 2.77
N ASP A 153 18.95 -17.04 3.56
CA ASP A 153 18.92 -17.40 4.98
C ASP A 153 18.11 -16.35 5.76
N LEU A 154 16.91 -16.73 6.17
CA LEU A 154 15.98 -15.88 6.91
C LEU A 154 16.00 -16.13 8.42
N THR A 155 16.94 -16.94 8.92
CA THR A 155 17.06 -17.24 10.35
C THR A 155 17.40 -15.97 11.14
N GLY A 156 16.48 -15.53 12.01
CA GLY A 156 16.61 -14.28 12.76
C GLY A 156 16.57 -13.00 11.91
N ALA A 157 16.22 -13.11 10.62
CA ALA A 157 16.18 -11.98 9.70
C ALA A 157 14.91 -11.13 9.89
N HIS A 158 14.95 -9.89 9.39
CA HIS A 158 13.80 -9.00 9.36
C HIS A 158 13.37 -8.72 7.91
N ALA A 159 12.22 -9.27 7.50
CA ALA A 159 11.60 -8.98 6.21
C ALA A 159 10.71 -7.73 6.29
N LEU A 160 10.86 -6.81 5.34
CA LEU A 160 10.06 -5.58 5.22
C LEU A 160 9.17 -5.66 3.97
N PHE A 161 7.86 -5.57 4.18
CA PHE A 161 6.84 -5.54 3.14
C PHE A 161 6.35 -4.10 2.98
N VAL A 162 6.63 -3.51 1.81
CA VAL A 162 6.23 -2.14 1.46
C VAL A 162 5.02 -2.25 0.53
N GLY A 163 3.83 -2.10 1.12
CA GLY A 163 2.58 -2.61 0.56
C GLY A 163 2.47 -4.12 0.74
N ASP A 164 1.28 -4.62 1.13
CA ASP A 164 1.05 -6.06 1.31
C ASP A 164 -0.40 -6.48 1.04
N HIS A 165 -1.06 -5.88 0.05
CA HIS A 165 -2.45 -6.22 -0.28
C HIS A 165 -2.62 -7.67 -0.74
N ASP A 166 -1.54 -8.30 -1.22
CA ASP A 166 -1.47 -9.71 -1.58
C ASP A 166 -1.25 -10.65 -0.39
N LEU A 167 -1.08 -10.14 0.83
CA LEU A 167 -0.79 -10.92 2.04
C LEU A 167 0.50 -11.75 1.93
N THR A 168 1.50 -11.26 1.22
CA THR A 168 2.78 -11.95 1.03
C THR A 168 3.51 -12.13 2.36
N SER A 169 3.32 -11.21 3.32
CA SER A 169 3.84 -11.38 4.68
C SER A 169 3.23 -12.60 5.40
N LEU A 170 1.92 -12.81 5.30
CA LEU A 170 1.25 -13.98 5.88
C LEU A 170 1.63 -15.25 5.13
N GLY A 171 1.72 -15.19 3.80
CA GLY A 171 2.17 -16.30 2.96
C GLY A 171 3.57 -16.80 3.33
N LEU A 172 4.48 -15.90 3.70
CA LEU A 172 5.83 -16.24 4.14
C LEU A 172 5.83 -17.10 5.40
N PHE A 173 4.99 -16.77 6.40
CA PHE A 173 4.86 -17.58 7.61
C PHE A 173 4.04 -18.84 7.37
N LEU A 174 3.02 -18.80 6.52
CA LEU A 174 2.21 -19.95 6.16
C LEU A 174 3.04 -21.04 5.47
N ALA A 175 4.01 -20.66 4.64
CA ALA A 175 4.95 -21.59 3.99
C ALA A 175 6.02 -22.17 4.94
N GLY A 176 5.98 -21.83 6.23
CA GLY A 176 6.80 -22.38 7.31
C GLY A 176 7.47 -21.32 8.17
N GLY A 177 7.84 -20.17 7.58
CA GLY A 177 8.70 -19.17 8.23
C GLY A 177 10.09 -19.71 8.60
N ALA A 178 11.06 -18.84 8.78
CA ALA A 178 12.36 -19.23 9.35
C ALA A 178 12.40 -19.01 10.87
N PRO A 179 13.22 -19.76 11.63
CA PRO A 179 13.34 -19.55 13.07
C PRO A 179 13.76 -18.12 13.39
N GLY A 180 12.99 -17.45 14.27
CA GLY A 180 13.25 -16.06 14.66
C GLY A 180 12.98 -15.00 13.58
N LEU A 181 12.39 -15.38 12.44
CA LEU A 181 11.97 -14.45 11.39
C LEU A 181 10.95 -13.44 11.93
N ARG A 182 11.16 -12.17 11.61
CA ARG A 182 10.19 -11.09 11.81
C ARG A 182 9.77 -10.51 10.47
N ALA A 183 8.49 -10.17 10.34
CA ALA A 183 8.00 -9.33 9.25
C ALA A 183 7.50 -7.98 9.77
N SER A 184 7.80 -6.90 9.05
CA SER A 184 7.10 -5.62 9.19
C SER A 184 6.34 -5.33 7.91
N VAL A 185 5.07 -4.97 8.05
CA VAL A 185 4.17 -4.59 6.96
C VAL A 185 3.89 -3.10 7.07
N VAL A 186 4.07 -2.37 5.97
CA VAL A 186 3.74 -0.94 5.87
C VAL A 186 2.70 -0.75 4.80
N ASP A 187 1.55 -0.19 5.18
CA ASP A 187 0.46 0.09 4.24
C ASP A 187 -0.33 1.33 4.68
N VAL A 188 -1.10 1.90 3.74
CA VAL A 188 -2.03 3.01 3.99
C VAL A 188 -3.45 2.50 4.30
N ASP A 189 -3.80 1.27 3.89
CA ASP A 189 -5.12 0.68 4.15
C ASP A 189 -5.20 0.09 5.57
N GLU A 190 -5.78 0.86 6.49
CA GLU A 190 -6.05 0.45 7.88
C GLU A 190 -6.89 -0.83 8.00
N ARG A 191 -7.71 -1.16 6.99
CA ARG A 191 -8.53 -2.39 7.00
C ARG A 191 -7.64 -3.61 6.76
N LEU A 192 -6.71 -3.49 5.81
CA LEU A 192 -5.72 -4.52 5.50
C LEU A 192 -4.77 -4.73 6.69
N LEU A 193 -4.24 -3.64 7.27
CA LEU A 193 -3.35 -3.72 8.44
C LEU A 193 -4.02 -4.42 9.63
N ARG A 194 -5.32 -4.13 9.87
CA ARG A 194 -6.12 -4.82 10.89
C ARG A 194 -6.25 -6.31 10.59
N PHE A 195 -6.56 -6.67 9.35
CA PHE A 195 -6.70 -8.06 8.93
C PHE A 195 -5.40 -8.84 9.13
N ILE A 196 -4.27 -8.31 8.63
CA ILE A 196 -2.96 -8.95 8.78
C ILE A 196 -2.57 -9.11 10.26
N ASP A 197 -2.71 -8.07 11.08
CA ASP A 197 -2.37 -8.14 12.50
C ASP A 197 -3.24 -9.14 13.26
N THR A 198 -4.53 -9.24 12.91
CA THR A 198 -5.47 -10.21 13.52
C THR A 198 -5.08 -11.64 13.16
N GLU A 199 -4.84 -11.91 11.88
CA GLU A 199 -4.49 -13.26 11.41
C GLU A 199 -3.12 -13.72 11.91
N ALA A 200 -2.15 -12.80 12.00
CA ALA A 200 -0.83 -13.06 12.57
C ALA A 200 -0.91 -13.33 14.09
N ALA A 201 -1.63 -12.50 14.85
CA ALA A 201 -1.82 -12.71 16.28
C ALA A 201 -2.50 -14.04 16.60
N ARG A 202 -3.52 -14.42 15.81
CA ARG A 202 -4.24 -15.71 15.96
C ARG A 202 -3.32 -16.92 15.79
N ARG A 203 -2.26 -16.80 14.98
CA ARG A 203 -1.32 -17.89 14.67
C ARG A 203 0.03 -17.76 15.40
N GLY A 204 0.22 -16.71 16.19
CA GLY A 204 1.48 -16.46 16.90
C GLY A 204 2.65 -16.09 15.99
N TRP A 205 2.38 -15.49 14.82
CA TRP A 205 3.42 -15.04 13.89
C TRP A 205 3.95 -13.64 14.26
N ASP A 206 5.27 -13.41 14.20
CA ASP A 206 5.88 -12.08 14.45
C ASP A 206 5.76 -11.19 13.21
N VAL A 207 4.52 -10.85 12.84
CA VAL A 207 4.17 -9.88 11.80
C VAL A 207 3.71 -8.59 12.46
N ARG A 208 4.36 -7.48 12.14
CA ARG A 208 4.12 -6.17 12.75
C ARG A 208 3.62 -5.18 11.71
N CYS A 209 2.37 -4.77 11.86
CA CYS A 209 1.74 -3.78 10.97
C CYS A 209 2.06 -2.34 11.39
N HIS A 210 2.42 -1.49 10.42
CA HIS A 210 2.66 -0.06 10.58
C HIS A 210 1.85 0.71 9.54
N PHE A 211 1.12 1.73 9.99
CA PHE A 211 0.47 2.66 9.08
C PHE A 211 1.51 3.60 8.47
N ALA A 212 1.47 3.74 7.15
CA ALA A 212 2.12 4.87 6.47
C ALA A 212 1.48 5.16 5.11
N ASP A 213 1.33 6.45 4.82
CA ASP A 213 1.26 6.90 3.44
C ASP A 213 2.70 7.06 2.91
N LEU A 214 3.11 6.14 2.03
CA LEU A 214 4.49 6.11 1.54
C LEU A 214 4.89 7.37 0.75
N ARG A 215 3.93 8.17 0.27
CA ARG A 215 4.22 9.48 -0.32
C ARG A 215 4.74 10.48 0.73
N LEU A 216 4.31 10.32 1.98
CA LEU A 216 4.69 11.18 3.11
C LEU A 216 5.93 10.70 3.86
N GLY A 217 6.29 9.42 3.72
CA GLY A 217 7.55 8.88 4.26
C GLY A 217 7.43 7.43 4.72
N LEU A 218 8.57 6.86 5.12
CA LEU A 218 8.62 5.59 5.84
C LEU A 218 8.60 5.85 7.36
N PRO A 219 7.85 5.07 8.15
CA PRO A 219 7.87 5.16 9.61
C PRO A 219 9.29 5.11 10.17
N ALA A 220 9.59 5.99 11.13
CA ALA A 220 10.93 6.15 11.67
C ALA A 220 11.47 4.86 12.32
N ALA A 221 10.59 4.05 12.92
CA ALA A 221 10.98 2.78 13.54
C ALA A 221 11.45 1.72 12.53
N LEU A 222 11.13 1.88 11.24
CA LEU A 222 11.47 0.93 10.19
C LEU A 222 12.69 1.33 9.37
N ARG A 223 13.21 2.55 9.54
CA ARG A 223 14.43 2.99 8.86
C ARG A 223 15.60 2.11 9.27
N GLU A 224 16.36 1.65 8.28
CA GLU A 224 17.56 0.83 8.49
C GLU A 224 17.32 -0.41 9.38
N SER A 225 16.16 -1.06 9.23
CA SER A 225 15.73 -2.19 10.07
C SER A 225 15.70 -3.55 9.35
N GLY A 226 15.30 -3.58 8.08
CA GLY A 226 15.06 -4.82 7.33
C GLY A 226 16.28 -5.34 6.57
N ASP A 227 16.33 -6.65 6.36
CA ASP A 227 17.37 -7.37 5.62
C ASP A 227 16.91 -7.71 4.18
N LEU A 228 15.62 -8.02 4.03
CA LEU A 228 14.97 -8.34 2.77
C LEU A 228 13.73 -7.46 2.60
N VAL A 229 13.58 -6.84 1.44
CA VAL A 229 12.42 -6.00 1.11
C VAL A 229 11.60 -6.69 0.04
N PHE A 230 10.29 -6.72 0.22
CA PHE A 230 9.34 -7.12 -0.82
C PHE A 230 8.36 -5.98 -1.10
N THR A 231 8.02 -5.79 -2.37
CA THR A 231 6.99 -4.84 -2.79
C THR A 231 6.32 -5.25 -4.10
N ASP A 232 5.00 -5.08 -4.16
CA ASP A 232 4.17 -5.12 -5.37
C ASP A 232 3.46 -3.76 -5.51
N PRO A 233 4.16 -2.74 -6.05
CA PRO A 233 3.75 -1.35 -5.99
C PRO A 233 2.71 -1.00 -7.06
N PRO A 234 2.12 0.21 -7.05
CA PRO A 234 1.36 0.70 -8.19
C PRO A 234 2.19 0.70 -9.50
N TYR A 235 1.57 0.29 -10.62
CA TYR A 235 2.29 -0.08 -11.86
C TYR A 235 2.73 1.12 -12.72
N THR A 236 2.89 2.30 -12.12
CA THR A 236 3.47 3.49 -12.78
C THR A 236 4.97 3.60 -12.49
N PRO A 237 5.77 4.22 -13.38
CA PRO A 237 7.20 4.45 -13.12
C PRO A 237 7.48 5.14 -11.78
N GLU A 238 6.66 6.13 -11.42
CA GLU A 238 6.79 6.90 -10.19
C GLU A 238 6.38 6.07 -8.96
N GLY A 239 5.32 5.27 -9.07
CA GLY A 239 4.87 4.36 -8.02
C GLY A 239 5.93 3.30 -7.69
N VAL A 240 6.45 2.64 -8.72
CA VAL A 240 7.54 1.67 -8.59
C VAL A 240 8.78 2.32 -7.96
N GLN A 241 9.21 3.49 -8.46
CA GLN A 241 10.37 4.19 -7.90
C GLN A 241 10.17 4.54 -6.43
N LEU A 242 9.00 5.09 -6.07
CA LEU A 242 8.68 5.50 -4.70
C LEU A 242 8.75 4.30 -3.73
N PHE A 243 8.07 3.21 -4.04
CA PHE A 243 8.00 2.04 -3.17
C PHE A 243 9.36 1.38 -3.00
N VAL A 244 10.13 1.24 -4.09
CA VAL A 244 11.51 0.72 -4.01
C VAL A 244 12.40 1.66 -3.20
N ALA A 245 12.29 2.98 -3.39
CA ALA A 245 13.06 3.95 -2.59
C ALA A 245 12.72 3.87 -1.10
N ARG A 246 11.44 3.70 -0.73
CA ARG A 246 11.00 3.51 0.67
C ARG A 246 11.51 2.20 1.24
N GLY A 247 11.47 1.13 0.46
CA GLY A 247 12.09 -0.14 0.82
C GLY A 247 13.59 -0.02 1.13
N LEU A 248 14.32 0.70 0.28
CA LEU A 248 15.74 0.98 0.49
C LEU A 248 16.01 1.82 1.73
N GLN A 249 15.16 2.80 2.06
CA GLN A 249 15.26 3.53 3.33
C GLN A 249 15.08 2.61 4.55
N GLY A 250 14.25 1.59 4.42
CA GLY A 250 14.03 0.60 5.46
C GLY A 250 15.12 -0.46 5.56
N MET A 251 16.01 -0.55 4.58
CA MET A 251 17.03 -1.59 4.51
C MET A 251 18.24 -1.27 5.40
N ARG A 252 18.60 -2.22 6.26
CA ARG A 252 19.76 -2.15 7.16
C ARG A 252 21.06 -2.44 6.40
N ASP A 253 21.12 -3.56 5.68
CA ASP A 253 22.33 -4.00 4.97
C ASP A 253 22.22 -3.76 3.46
N HIS A 254 22.81 -2.66 2.99
CA HIS A 254 22.88 -2.34 1.56
C HIS A 254 23.95 -3.15 0.80
N ARG A 255 24.74 -3.99 1.45
CA ARG A 255 25.74 -4.85 0.78
C ARG A 255 25.16 -6.19 0.40
N ASN A 256 24.38 -6.82 1.30
CA ASN A 256 23.84 -8.16 1.11
C ASN A 256 22.32 -8.22 1.04
N GLY A 257 21.60 -7.14 1.41
CA GLY A 257 20.15 -7.09 1.28
C GLY A 257 19.67 -7.13 -0.16
N ARG A 258 18.38 -7.44 -0.34
CA ARG A 258 17.70 -7.46 -1.65
C ARG A 258 16.37 -6.74 -1.57
N VAL A 259 16.01 -6.12 -2.70
CA VAL A 259 14.64 -5.69 -2.96
C VAL A 259 14.07 -6.65 -3.99
N LEU A 260 12.99 -7.32 -3.60
CA LEU A 260 12.16 -8.15 -4.46
C LEU A 260 10.98 -7.29 -4.93
N LEU A 261 10.93 -7.04 -6.23
CA LEU A 261 9.92 -6.18 -6.83
C LEU A 261 9.07 -7.01 -7.80
N ALA A 262 7.76 -7.10 -7.53
CA ALA A 262 6.81 -7.58 -8.52
C ALA A 262 6.47 -6.42 -9.47
N TYR A 263 6.71 -6.62 -10.76
CA TYR A 263 6.35 -5.63 -11.78
C TYR A 263 6.19 -6.27 -13.16
N GLY A 264 5.18 -5.83 -13.90
CA GLY A 264 4.84 -6.35 -15.22
C GLY A 264 4.32 -5.28 -16.16
N TYR A 265 4.39 -5.57 -17.46
CA TYR A 265 3.80 -4.77 -18.52
C TYR A 265 3.36 -5.69 -19.65
N GLY A 266 2.32 -5.28 -20.39
CA GLY A 266 1.82 -6.07 -21.52
C GLY A 266 2.82 -6.17 -22.67
N GLU A 267 2.75 -7.23 -23.48
CA GLU A 267 3.70 -7.49 -24.57
C GLU A 267 3.76 -6.37 -25.61
N ARG A 268 2.65 -5.64 -25.78
CA ARG A 268 2.55 -4.47 -26.68
C ARG A 268 3.02 -3.15 -26.04
N GLN A 269 3.52 -3.17 -24.81
CA GLN A 269 3.92 -1.98 -24.04
C GLN A 269 5.39 -2.00 -23.57
N PRO A 270 6.38 -2.36 -24.42
CA PRO A 270 7.80 -2.38 -23.99
C PRO A 270 8.32 -1.01 -23.57
N ALA A 271 7.74 0.08 -24.09
CA ALA A 271 8.07 1.44 -23.69
C ALA A 271 7.78 1.72 -22.20
N LEU A 272 6.71 1.13 -21.66
CA LEU A 272 6.37 1.24 -20.24
C LEU A 272 7.40 0.50 -19.38
N GLY A 273 7.77 -0.72 -19.78
CA GLY A 273 8.85 -1.47 -19.13
C GLY A 273 10.18 -0.70 -19.08
N LEU A 274 10.56 -0.08 -20.20
CA LEU A 274 11.75 0.78 -20.26
C LEU A 274 11.61 2.03 -19.36
N ALA A 275 10.42 2.64 -19.28
CA ALA A 275 10.18 3.79 -18.42
C ALA A 275 10.41 3.45 -16.94
N VAL A 276 9.94 2.27 -16.49
CA VAL A 276 10.17 1.81 -15.11
C VAL A 276 11.64 1.50 -14.85
N GLN A 277 12.33 0.83 -15.78
CA GLN A 277 13.77 0.59 -15.65
C GLN A 277 14.56 1.91 -15.56
N LYS A 278 14.16 2.93 -16.33
CA LYS A 278 14.73 4.29 -16.23
C LYS A 278 14.42 4.95 -14.89
N ALA A 279 13.21 4.79 -14.35
CA ALA A 279 12.83 5.33 -13.04
C ALA A 279 13.62 4.68 -11.89
N LEU A 280 13.98 3.40 -12.01
CA LEU A 280 14.82 2.71 -11.03
C LEU A 280 16.31 3.03 -11.15
N ASN A 281 16.80 3.40 -12.34
CA ASN A 281 18.23 3.65 -12.59
C ASN A 281 18.89 4.67 -11.61
N PRO A 282 18.25 5.81 -11.27
CA PRO A 282 18.78 6.74 -10.26
C PRO A 282 19.06 6.12 -8.89
N LEU A 283 18.40 5.02 -8.53
CA LEU A 283 18.61 4.32 -7.25
C LEU A 283 19.88 3.46 -7.22
N HIS A 284 20.61 3.36 -8.34
CA HIS A 284 21.87 2.64 -8.47
C HIS A 284 21.79 1.17 -8.04
N LEU A 285 20.79 0.44 -8.52
CA LEU A 285 20.57 -0.98 -8.23
C LEU A 285 21.18 -1.88 -9.30
N ALA A 286 21.76 -3.01 -8.90
CA ALA A 286 22.10 -4.10 -9.80
C ALA A 286 20.90 -5.04 -9.96
N TYR A 287 20.62 -5.44 -11.19
CA TYR A 287 19.55 -6.39 -11.52
C TYR A 287 20.18 -7.78 -11.53
N GLU A 288 20.04 -8.54 -10.45
CA GLU A 288 20.58 -9.90 -10.38
C GLU A 288 19.70 -10.89 -11.15
N ALA A 289 18.39 -10.64 -11.21
CA ALA A 289 17.45 -11.42 -12.02
C ALA A 289 16.19 -10.61 -12.39
N MET A 290 15.56 -11.02 -13.49
CA MET A 290 14.19 -10.68 -13.87
C MET A 290 13.51 -11.99 -14.27
N LEU A 291 12.72 -12.57 -13.36
CA LEU A 291 12.04 -13.85 -13.57
C LEU A 291 10.68 -13.59 -14.24
N PRO A 292 10.52 -13.85 -15.56
CA PRO A 292 9.31 -13.51 -16.29
C PRO A 292 8.12 -14.35 -15.82
N ALA A 293 6.92 -13.75 -15.83
CA ALA A 293 5.67 -14.41 -15.51
C ALA A 293 5.66 -15.14 -14.15
N PHE A 294 6.46 -14.65 -13.20
CA PHE A 294 6.56 -15.20 -11.87
C PHE A 294 5.27 -15.02 -11.08
N ASN A 295 4.69 -13.82 -11.15
CA ASN A 295 3.49 -13.43 -10.42
C ASN A 295 2.26 -13.54 -11.31
N ARG A 296 1.15 -14.05 -10.76
CA ARG A 296 -0.17 -14.13 -11.40
C ARG A 296 -1.23 -13.46 -10.53
N TYR A 297 -2.15 -12.77 -11.18
CA TYR A 297 -3.19 -11.99 -10.51
C TYR A 297 -4.58 -12.32 -11.02
N ALA A 298 -5.56 -12.34 -10.11
CA ALA A 298 -6.96 -12.45 -10.48
C ALA A 298 -7.46 -11.08 -11.02
N GLY A 299 -8.11 -11.07 -12.18
CA GLY A 299 -8.71 -9.85 -12.75
C GLY A 299 -7.75 -8.85 -13.45
N ALA A 300 -6.42 -9.06 -13.46
CA ALA A 300 -5.44 -8.12 -14.05
C ALA A 300 -5.26 -8.26 -15.58
N GLN A 301 -6.36 -8.28 -16.33
CA GLN A 301 -6.36 -8.66 -17.75
C GLN A 301 -5.56 -7.69 -18.67
N ALA A 302 -5.35 -6.44 -18.24
CA ALA A 302 -4.63 -5.42 -19.00
C ALA A 302 -3.12 -5.67 -19.14
N VAL A 303 -2.50 -6.32 -18.15
CA VAL A 303 -1.08 -6.74 -18.15
C VAL A 303 -0.91 -8.23 -18.46
N GLY A 304 -1.95 -8.87 -18.99
CA GLY A 304 -1.93 -10.31 -19.25
C GLY A 304 -2.03 -11.17 -17.99
N GLY A 305 -2.50 -10.63 -16.87
CA GLY A 305 -2.61 -11.36 -15.61
C GLY A 305 -1.27 -11.78 -15.01
N ALA A 306 -0.16 -11.14 -15.43
CA ALA A 306 1.19 -11.60 -15.13
C ALA A 306 2.16 -10.45 -14.81
N ALA A 307 3.09 -10.70 -13.90
CA ALA A 307 4.24 -9.82 -13.68
C ALA A 307 5.52 -10.63 -13.48
N ALA A 308 6.67 -10.00 -13.75
CA ALA A 308 7.97 -10.56 -13.45
C ALA A 308 8.32 -10.32 -11.97
N LEU A 309 9.23 -11.14 -11.43
CA LEU A 309 9.90 -10.86 -10.16
C LEU A 309 11.31 -10.34 -10.44
N TYR A 310 11.55 -9.09 -10.07
CA TYR A 310 12.85 -8.45 -10.13
C TYR A 310 13.61 -8.71 -8.83
N VAL A 311 14.87 -9.13 -8.94
CA VAL A 311 15.79 -9.28 -7.81
C VAL A 311 16.83 -8.18 -7.90
N LEU A 312 16.68 -7.17 -7.05
CA LEU A 312 17.47 -5.95 -7.09
C LEU A 312 18.43 -5.91 -5.91
N ARG A 313 19.71 -5.70 -6.19
CA ARG A 313 20.76 -5.55 -5.18
C ARG A 313 21.22 -4.10 -5.08
N PRO A 314 21.26 -3.50 -3.88
CA PRO A 314 21.85 -2.19 -3.70
C PRO A 314 23.35 -2.17 -4.02
N THR A 315 23.84 -1.01 -4.47
CA THR A 315 25.27 -0.74 -4.63
C THR A 315 25.74 0.25 -3.58
N ARG A 316 27.05 0.54 -3.55
CA ARG A 316 27.64 1.55 -2.66
C ARG A 316 27.02 2.95 -2.80
N ARG A 317 26.37 3.25 -3.94
CA ARG A 317 25.72 4.55 -4.20
C ARG A 317 24.23 4.57 -3.82
N THR A 318 23.63 3.42 -3.57
CA THR A 318 22.18 3.31 -3.35
C THR A 318 21.71 4.04 -2.11
N ALA A 319 22.41 3.94 -0.98
CA ALA A 319 21.97 4.59 0.26
C ALA A 319 21.81 6.12 0.11
N ALA A 320 22.78 6.77 -0.54
CA ALA A 320 22.70 8.21 -0.82
C ALA A 320 21.60 8.54 -1.83
N ALA A 321 21.45 7.73 -2.88
CA ALA A 321 20.44 7.93 -3.91
C ALA A 321 19.00 7.73 -3.38
N ALA A 322 18.77 6.71 -2.54
CA ALA A 322 17.47 6.46 -1.94
C ALA A 322 17.04 7.60 -1.01
N ARG A 323 17.98 8.18 -0.25
CA ARG A 323 17.73 9.40 0.55
C ARG A 323 17.40 10.59 -0.34
N ALA A 324 18.18 10.84 -1.40
CA ALA A 324 17.91 11.93 -2.33
C ALA A 324 16.56 11.79 -3.07
N ALA A 325 16.20 10.58 -3.50
CA ALA A 325 14.91 10.30 -4.15
C ALA A 325 13.73 10.46 -3.20
N ALA A 326 13.93 10.15 -1.92
CA ALA A 326 12.92 10.34 -0.89
C ALA A 326 12.65 11.82 -0.55
N ASP A 327 13.68 12.65 -0.66
CA ASP A 327 13.62 14.09 -0.39
C ASP A 327 13.17 14.90 -1.61
N ASP A 328 13.09 14.29 -2.81
CA ASP A 328 12.63 14.96 -4.04
C ASP A 328 11.12 15.25 -3.95
N PRO A 329 10.70 16.53 -3.92
CA PRO A 329 9.29 16.90 -3.87
C PRO A 329 8.50 16.37 -5.07
N ARG A 330 9.16 16.10 -6.21
CA ARG A 330 8.53 15.54 -7.40
C ARG A 330 8.17 14.07 -7.20
N THR A 331 8.93 13.30 -6.43
CA THR A 331 8.56 11.92 -6.11
C THR A 331 7.33 11.86 -5.19
N ALA A 332 7.09 12.90 -4.39
CA ALA A 332 5.87 13.06 -3.59
C ALA A 332 4.66 13.62 -4.38
N LEU A 333 4.92 14.35 -5.48
CA LEU A 333 3.90 15.03 -6.29
C LEU A 333 3.46 14.23 -7.53
N TYR A 334 4.35 13.43 -8.14
CA TYR A 334 4.13 12.83 -9.47
C TYR A 334 3.61 11.39 -9.45
N THR A 335 3.14 10.86 -8.29
CA THR A 335 2.21 9.71 -8.29
C THR A 335 0.87 10.19 -8.84
N HIS A 336 0.86 10.42 -10.14
CA HIS A 336 -0.21 11.04 -10.87
C HIS A 336 -0.71 10.10 -11.99
N GLY A 337 -1.13 8.89 -11.57
CA GLY A 337 -1.96 7.99 -12.40
C GLY A 337 -3.35 8.58 -12.63
N ALA A 338 -4.29 7.84 -13.26
CA ALA A 338 -5.58 8.35 -13.80
C ALA A 338 -6.44 9.30 -12.91
N GLN A 339 -6.16 9.42 -11.60
CA GLN A 339 -6.62 10.50 -10.72
C GLN A 339 -6.08 11.91 -11.08
N SER A 340 -5.10 12.01 -11.97
CA SER A 340 -4.31 13.24 -12.18
C SER A 340 -4.64 14.06 -13.38
N VAL A 341 -5.52 13.56 -14.25
CA VAL A 341 -6.16 14.43 -15.23
C VAL A 341 -7.32 15.19 -14.57
N GLU A 342 -7.81 14.75 -13.40
CA GLU A 342 -8.88 15.41 -12.64
C GLU A 342 -8.37 16.22 -11.43
N ALA A 343 -7.20 15.91 -10.85
CA ALA A 343 -6.66 16.58 -9.66
C ALA A 343 -5.93 17.92 -9.92
N ALA A 344 -6.48 18.77 -10.79
CA ALA A 344 -6.10 20.20 -10.88
C ALA A 344 -6.66 21.03 -9.69
N GLY A 345 -6.84 20.43 -8.52
CA GLY A 345 -7.66 20.93 -7.42
C GLY A 345 -6.87 21.34 -6.18
N GLY A 346 -5.91 22.27 -6.30
CA GLY A 346 -5.37 22.98 -5.14
C GLY A 346 -6.45 23.84 -4.46
N LEU A 347 -6.22 24.28 -3.22
CA LEU A 347 -7.10 25.29 -2.61
C LEU A 347 -6.93 26.59 -3.38
N ASP A 348 -8.02 27.19 -3.87
CA ASP A 348 -7.98 28.54 -4.42
C ASP A 348 -7.89 29.61 -3.29
N GLY A 349 -7.73 30.87 -3.68
CA GLY A 349 -7.58 31.98 -2.73
C GLY A 349 -8.81 32.18 -1.84
N GLU A 350 -10.02 31.99 -2.38
CA GLU A 350 -11.27 32.17 -1.66
C GLU A 350 -11.47 31.04 -0.65
N ALA A 351 -11.24 29.80 -1.08
CA ALA A 351 -11.24 28.61 -0.27
C ALA A 351 -10.27 28.74 0.91
N ALA A 352 -9.02 29.14 0.65
CA ALA A 352 -8.02 29.34 1.69
C ALA A 352 -8.42 30.44 2.68
N ALA A 353 -8.95 31.58 2.19
CA ALA A 353 -9.44 32.66 3.04
C ALA A 353 -10.60 32.20 3.94
N ARG A 354 -11.54 31.42 3.38
CA ARG A 354 -12.65 30.84 4.12
C ARG A 354 -12.20 29.87 5.20
N ILE A 355 -11.23 29.00 4.91
CA ILE A 355 -10.68 28.08 5.91
C ILE A 355 -9.98 28.85 7.05
N LEU A 356 -9.22 29.89 6.71
CA LEU A 356 -8.57 30.76 7.70
C LEU A 356 -9.60 31.46 8.60
N GLU A 357 -10.65 32.02 8.02
CA GLU A 357 -11.75 32.67 8.75
C GLU A 357 -12.43 31.69 9.74
N LEU A 358 -12.65 30.45 9.31
CA LEU A 358 -13.30 29.43 10.13
C LEU A 358 -12.40 28.88 11.24
N GLY A 359 -11.10 28.72 10.95
CA GLY A 359 -10.17 27.99 11.80
C GLY A 359 -9.38 28.86 12.78
N THR A 360 -9.19 30.15 12.49
CA THR A 360 -8.35 31.05 13.30
C THR A 360 -9.17 31.97 14.20
N GLY A 361 -8.62 32.28 15.38
CA GLY A 361 -9.16 33.34 16.24
C GLY A 361 -8.82 34.75 15.72
N PRO A 362 -9.55 35.79 16.14
CA PRO A 362 -9.24 37.17 15.77
C PRO A 362 -7.78 37.54 16.11
N GLY A 363 -7.01 37.97 15.10
CA GLY A 363 -5.60 38.37 15.25
C GLY A 363 -4.59 37.24 15.44
N GLU A 364 -5.03 35.97 15.38
CA GLU A 364 -4.18 34.81 15.56
C GLU A 364 -3.43 34.45 14.26
N LYS A 365 -2.15 34.06 14.37
CA LYS A 365 -1.37 33.56 13.24
C LYS A 365 -1.53 32.05 13.12
N ALA A 366 -1.86 31.57 11.93
CA ALA A 366 -1.91 30.14 11.62
C ALA A 366 -0.56 29.60 11.16
N LEU A 367 -0.27 28.35 11.54
CA LEU A 367 0.66 27.48 10.82
C LEU A 367 -0.12 26.71 9.76
N LEU A 368 0.27 26.89 8.49
CA LEU A 368 -0.31 26.22 7.34
C LEU A 368 0.55 25.00 6.98
N VAL A 369 -0.05 23.82 6.98
CA VAL A 369 0.64 22.56 6.67
C VAL A 369 0.11 21.99 5.36
N GLY A 370 1.03 21.57 4.48
CA GLY A 370 0.71 21.05 3.14
C GLY A 370 1.19 21.95 2.00
N GLY A 371 1.38 21.38 0.81
CA GLY A 371 1.94 22.08 -0.36
C GLY A 371 0.94 23.01 -1.05
N ASP A 372 -0.35 22.69 -1.01
CA ASP A 372 -1.36 23.27 -1.90
C ASP A 372 -2.09 24.50 -1.31
N TRP A 373 -1.42 25.24 -0.42
CA TRP A 373 -1.93 26.52 0.07
C TRP A 373 -1.55 27.65 -0.91
N PRO A 374 -2.48 28.54 -1.34
CA PRO A 374 -2.17 29.68 -2.19
C PRO A 374 -1.02 30.53 -1.64
N ALA A 375 -0.09 31.01 -2.47
CA ALA A 375 1.05 31.82 -2.01
C ALA A 375 0.64 33.07 -1.19
N ALA A 376 -0.50 33.67 -1.51
CA ALA A 376 -1.05 34.83 -0.83
C ALA A 376 -1.65 34.53 0.55
N ALA A 377 -1.90 33.25 0.90
CA ALA A 377 -2.50 32.90 2.18
C ALA A 377 -1.55 33.26 3.36
N PRO A 378 -2.01 34.05 4.34
CA PRO A 378 -1.17 34.48 5.46
C PRO A 378 -0.89 33.34 6.44
N GLY A 379 0.38 33.18 6.84
CA GLY A 379 0.79 32.18 7.83
C GLY A 379 2.20 31.66 7.61
N ARG A 380 2.76 30.98 8.61
CA ARG A 380 4.00 30.21 8.42
C ARG A 380 3.65 28.90 7.73
N ARG A 381 4.55 28.36 6.90
CA ARG A 381 4.30 27.15 6.11
C ARG A 381 5.26 26.03 6.48
N VAL A 382 4.74 24.81 6.53
CA VAL A 382 5.51 23.59 6.70
C VAL A 382 4.98 22.52 5.72
N ALA A 383 5.88 21.77 5.11
CA ALA A 383 5.50 20.67 4.23
C ALA A 383 4.86 19.52 5.04
N LEU A 384 3.83 18.89 4.49
CA LEU A 384 3.11 17.79 5.17
C LEU A 384 4.04 16.63 5.57
N PRO A 385 4.98 16.14 4.73
CA PRO A 385 5.94 15.10 5.13
C PRO A 385 6.77 15.50 6.35
N ALA A 386 7.37 16.70 6.34
CA ALA A 386 8.18 17.19 7.45
C ALA A 386 7.38 17.35 8.75
N PHE A 387 6.11 17.74 8.65
CA PHE A 387 5.22 17.90 9.79
C PHE A 387 4.80 16.56 10.43
N LEU A 388 4.67 15.49 9.64
CA LEU A 388 4.32 14.16 10.14
C LEU A 388 5.53 13.33 10.59
N ASP A 389 6.72 13.61 10.05
CA ASP A 389 7.94 12.86 10.37
C ASP A 389 8.50 13.19 11.76
N ALA A 390 8.42 14.46 12.17
CA ALA A 390 9.06 14.94 13.37
C ALA A 390 8.21 15.99 14.10
N PRO A 391 8.34 16.08 15.44
CA PRO A 391 7.70 17.14 16.20
C PRO A 391 8.21 18.52 15.75
N LEU A 392 7.35 19.53 15.78
CA LEU A 392 7.73 20.90 15.42
C LEU A 392 8.89 21.40 16.32
N PRO A 393 9.94 22.02 15.76
CA PRO A 393 11.18 22.38 16.48
C PRO A 393 11.03 23.50 17.52
N ARG A 394 9.84 24.09 17.69
CA ARG A 394 9.56 25.16 18.68
C ARG A 394 8.40 24.75 19.59
N SER A 395 8.31 25.41 20.75
CA SER A 395 7.28 25.14 21.77
C SER A 395 5.87 25.11 21.15
N PRO A 396 5.02 24.12 21.49
CA PRO A 396 3.58 24.09 21.18
C PRO A 396 2.81 25.40 21.47
N GLN A 397 3.39 26.29 22.27
CA GLN A 397 2.80 27.57 22.70
C GLN A 397 2.98 28.70 21.68
N ASP A 398 3.81 28.55 20.64
CA ASP A 398 4.07 29.60 19.63
C ASP A 398 3.05 29.59 18.46
N HIS A 399 2.22 28.55 18.36
CA HIS A 399 1.23 28.37 17.29
C HIS A 399 -0.14 28.13 17.90
N GLY A 400 -0.95 29.19 17.99
CA GLY A 400 -2.28 29.06 18.55
C GLY A 400 -3.22 28.21 17.67
N THR A 401 -3.10 28.32 16.34
CA THR A 401 -3.85 27.53 15.36
C THR A 401 -2.94 26.84 14.34
N VAL A 402 -3.20 25.55 14.05
CA VAL A 402 -2.58 24.76 12.97
C VAL A 402 -3.66 24.30 11.99
N LEU A 403 -3.48 24.59 10.71
CA LEU A 403 -4.40 24.18 9.64
C LEU A 403 -3.66 23.25 8.68
N VAL A 404 -4.15 22.02 8.55
CA VAL A 404 -3.52 20.96 7.74
C VAL A 404 -4.36 20.70 6.50
N ASN A 405 -3.76 20.91 5.33
CA ASN A 405 -4.37 20.52 4.06
C ASN A 405 -3.99 19.09 3.70
N LEU A 406 -4.99 18.22 3.65
CA LEU A 406 -4.91 16.82 3.20
C LEU A 406 -5.67 16.59 1.88
N TYR A 407 -6.36 17.61 1.36
CA TYR A 407 -7.07 17.54 0.10
C TYR A 407 -6.08 17.68 -1.08
N PRO A 408 -6.27 16.93 -2.19
CA PRO A 408 -7.28 15.88 -2.39
C PRO A 408 -6.84 14.49 -1.91
N GLY A 409 -5.54 14.26 -1.69
CA GLY A 409 -4.98 12.90 -1.72
C GLY A 409 -4.58 12.26 -0.39
N PHE A 410 -4.55 12.97 0.74
CA PHE A 410 -3.91 12.52 1.99
C PHE A 410 -4.89 12.25 3.14
N GLY A 411 -6.17 12.06 2.83
CA GLY A 411 -7.23 11.89 3.84
C GLY A 411 -7.03 10.72 4.82
N ALA A 412 -6.34 9.66 4.41
CA ALA A 412 -5.99 8.54 5.30
C ALA A 412 -5.11 8.97 6.49
N SER A 413 -4.38 10.08 6.35
CA SER A 413 -3.51 10.64 7.40
C SER A 413 -4.23 11.58 8.38
N ALA A 414 -5.56 11.71 8.32
CA ALA A 414 -6.33 12.68 9.10
C ALA A 414 -6.10 12.58 10.63
N VAL A 415 -6.12 11.38 11.20
CA VAL A 415 -5.83 11.19 12.64
C VAL A 415 -4.39 11.60 12.96
N ARG A 416 -3.42 11.24 12.09
CA ARG A 416 -1.99 11.54 12.29
C ARG A 416 -1.72 13.03 12.18
N ALA A 417 -2.41 13.73 11.29
CA ALA A 417 -2.33 15.18 11.18
C ALA A 417 -2.76 15.89 12.47
N LEU A 418 -3.86 15.46 13.11
CA LEU A 418 -4.25 15.99 14.42
C LEU A 418 -3.28 15.58 15.53
N LEU A 419 -2.77 14.34 15.51
CA LEU A 419 -1.73 13.91 16.44
C LEU A 419 -0.46 14.75 16.32
N ALA A 420 -0.09 15.23 15.13
CA ALA A 420 1.09 16.08 14.94
C ALA A 420 0.86 17.56 15.33
N ALA A 421 -0.37 18.09 15.19
CA ALA A 421 -0.68 19.52 15.28
C ALA A 421 -0.25 20.22 16.57
N ASN A 422 -0.41 19.58 17.75
CA ASN A 422 0.07 20.09 19.04
C ASN A 422 -0.23 21.59 19.31
N ALA A 423 -1.35 22.11 18.80
CA ALA A 423 -1.80 23.50 18.98
C ALA A 423 -3.09 23.58 19.79
N ARG A 424 -3.46 24.78 20.25
CA ARG A 424 -4.74 25.02 20.94
C ARG A 424 -5.93 24.72 20.02
N ARG A 425 -5.82 25.13 18.76
CA ARG A 425 -6.78 24.85 17.69
C ARG A 425 -6.10 24.12 16.55
N ALA A 426 -6.80 23.15 15.98
CA ALA A 426 -6.36 22.42 14.81
C ALA A 426 -7.51 22.33 13.79
N GLY A 427 -7.19 22.44 12.50
CA GLY A 427 -8.13 22.25 11.40
C GLY A 427 -7.58 21.27 10.38
N LEU A 428 -8.44 20.43 9.83
CA LEU A 428 -8.15 19.58 8.68
C LEU A 428 -8.97 20.03 7.49
N VAL A 429 -8.33 20.08 6.32
CA VAL A 429 -9.00 20.23 5.02
C VAL A 429 -8.85 18.92 4.28
N CYS A 430 -9.94 18.34 3.81
CA CYS A 430 -9.95 16.99 3.25
C CYS A 430 -11.12 16.78 2.28
N GLY A 431 -11.18 15.62 1.61
CA GLY A 431 -12.32 15.24 0.78
C GLY A 431 -13.56 14.95 1.63
N ASP A 432 -14.75 15.27 1.13
CA ASP A 432 -16.02 15.01 1.82
C ASP A 432 -16.55 13.57 1.65
N ASP A 433 -15.80 12.75 0.91
CA ASP A 433 -16.04 11.34 0.59
C ASP A 433 -15.37 10.38 1.59
N LEU A 434 -14.52 10.90 2.49
CA LEU A 434 -13.82 10.12 3.50
C LEU A 434 -14.80 9.38 4.42
N LEU A 435 -14.47 8.13 4.74
CA LEU A 435 -15.35 7.22 5.49
C LEU A 435 -15.84 7.81 6.82
N PHE A 436 -14.98 8.54 7.55
CA PHE A 436 -15.36 9.14 8.83
C PHE A 436 -16.32 10.34 8.70
N LEU A 437 -16.55 10.87 7.50
CA LEU A 437 -17.50 11.94 7.22
C LEU A 437 -18.83 11.44 6.65
N LYS A 438 -18.93 10.16 6.28
CA LYS A 438 -20.11 9.60 5.61
C LYS A 438 -21.34 9.54 6.52
N ASP A 439 -21.14 9.18 7.78
CA ASP A 439 -22.23 9.01 8.75
C ASP A 439 -21.82 9.39 10.18
N ALA A 440 -22.80 9.43 11.08
CA ALA A 440 -22.58 9.79 12.48
C ALA A 440 -21.75 8.75 13.25
N GLY A 441 -21.72 7.48 12.81
CA GLY A 441 -20.86 6.44 13.39
C GLY A 441 -19.39 6.70 13.11
N GLY A 442 -19.06 7.01 11.85
CA GLY A 442 -17.71 7.41 11.43
C GLY A 442 -17.21 8.65 12.17
N GLN A 443 -18.06 9.67 12.33
CA GLN A 443 -17.72 10.88 13.08
C GLN A 443 -17.46 10.59 14.57
N ARG A 444 -18.27 9.74 15.19
CA ARG A 444 -18.07 9.31 16.59
C ARG A 444 -16.77 8.54 16.76
N GLU A 445 -16.45 7.62 15.85
CA GLU A 445 -15.21 6.85 15.92
C GLU A 445 -13.98 7.74 15.72
N PHE A 446 -14.01 8.66 14.76
CA PHE A 446 -12.92 9.62 14.57
C PHE A 446 -12.73 10.52 15.80
N ALA A 447 -13.83 11.04 16.37
CA ALA A 447 -13.78 11.84 17.59
C ALA A 447 -13.25 11.03 18.78
N ARG A 448 -13.59 9.74 18.90
CA ARG A 448 -13.07 8.83 19.92
C ARG A 448 -11.55 8.66 19.79
N LEU A 449 -11.07 8.35 18.58
CA LEU A 449 -9.65 8.09 18.29
C LEU A 449 -8.74 9.26 18.68
N ILE A 450 -9.18 10.51 18.48
CA ILE A 450 -8.41 11.71 18.80
C ILE A 450 -8.77 12.35 20.15
N GLY A 451 -9.84 11.86 20.80
CA GLY A 451 -10.43 12.39 22.03
C GLY A 451 -9.46 12.69 23.17
N PRO A 452 -8.42 11.85 23.43
CA PRO A 452 -7.43 12.15 24.47
C PRO A 452 -6.66 13.47 24.27
N LYS A 453 -6.65 14.00 23.05
CA LYS A 453 -5.92 15.23 22.70
C LYS A 453 -6.82 16.37 22.23
N TYR A 454 -7.84 16.05 21.44
CA TYR A 454 -8.69 17.04 20.80
C TYR A 454 -10.16 16.67 20.90
N ARG A 455 -10.98 17.69 21.15
CA ARG A 455 -12.43 17.65 20.96
C ARG A 455 -12.76 18.23 19.59
N ILE A 456 -13.49 17.48 18.77
CA ILE A 456 -13.97 18.00 17.48
C ILE A 456 -15.11 18.99 17.74
N VAL A 457 -14.98 20.21 17.24
CA VAL A 457 -15.95 21.29 17.45
C VAL A 457 -16.90 21.47 16.28
N ARG A 458 -16.44 21.21 15.05
CA ARG A 458 -17.24 21.38 13.83
C ARG A 458 -16.87 20.37 12.76
N TRP A 459 -17.90 19.89 12.07
CA TRP A 459 -17.83 19.08 10.86
C TRP A 459 -18.49 19.86 9.73
N LEU A 460 -17.72 20.37 8.78
CA LEU A 460 -18.20 21.26 7.72
C LEU A 460 -17.99 20.57 6.37
N ARG A 461 -19.00 19.84 5.86
CA ARG A 461 -18.97 19.23 4.52
C ARG A 461 -19.41 20.25 3.45
N GLY A 462 -18.93 20.08 2.22
CA GLY A 462 -19.12 21.06 1.14
C GLY A 462 -18.46 22.40 1.44
N THR A 463 -17.43 22.42 2.29
CA THR A 463 -16.72 23.61 2.74
C THR A 463 -15.22 23.38 2.57
N PRO A 464 -14.46 24.33 1.99
CA PRO A 464 -14.93 25.61 1.47
C PRO A 464 -15.67 25.53 0.11
N GLY A 465 -15.61 24.38 -0.58
CA GLY A 465 -16.35 24.16 -1.83
C GLY A 465 -16.86 22.72 -1.99
N PRO A 466 -17.50 22.42 -3.14
CA PRO A 466 -17.99 21.07 -3.45
C PRO A 466 -16.88 20.03 -3.39
N GLY A 467 -17.15 18.86 -2.82
CA GLY A 467 -16.17 17.77 -2.68
C GLY A 467 -15.16 17.96 -1.55
N GLN A 468 -15.21 19.09 -0.83
CA GLN A 468 -14.29 19.42 0.26
C GLN A 468 -14.99 19.43 1.61
N ALA A 469 -14.24 19.15 2.66
CA ALA A 469 -14.68 19.25 4.04
C ALA A 469 -13.60 19.88 4.93
N VAL A 470 -14.07 20.65 5.92
CA VAL A 470 -13.25 21.18 7.01
C VAL A 470 -13.68 20.54 8.32
N VAL A 471 -12.71 19.98 9.06
CA VAL A 471 -12.90 19.47 10.42
C VAL A 471 -12.12 20.36 11.37
N LEU A 472 -12.80 20.95 12.35
CA LEU A 472 -12.17 21.84 13.34
C LEU A 472 -12.14 21.15 14.70
N ALA A 473 -11.01 21.28 15.38
CA ALA A 473 -10.75 20.66 16.67
C ALA A 473 -10.11 21.64 17.65
N GLU A 474 -10.46 21.51 18.93
CA GLU A 474 -9.87 22.29 20.03
C GLU A 474 -9.23 21.34 21.02
N ARG A 475 -8.09 21.75 21.59
CA ARG A 475 -7.34 20.92 22.55
C ARG A 475 -8.25 20.55 23.73
N ALA A 476 -8.24 19.28 24.10
CA ALA A 476 -8.98 18.79 25.25
C ALA A 476 -8.34 19.29 26.55
N GLU A 477 -9.16 19.73 27.51
CA GLU A 477 -8.66 20.20 28.81
C GLU A 477 -8.27 19.01 29.71
N PRO A 478 -7.07 18.99 30.31
CA PRO A 478 -6.62 17.87 31.14
C PRO A 478 -7.47 17.63 32.39
N ASP A 479 -8.05 18.69 32.96
CA ASP A 479 -8.79 18.61 34.23
C ASP A 479 -10.10 17.84 34.09
N GLU A 480 -10.70 17.85 32.90
CA GLU A 480 -11.94 17.14 32.56
C GLU A 480 -11.73 15.64 32.28
N GLN A 481 -10.48 15.17 32.25
CA GLN A 481 -10.14 13.80 31.87
C GLN A 481 -9.97 12.87 33.08
N SER A 482 -10.38 11.61 32.90
CA SER A 482 -10.10 10.51 33.83
C SER A 482 -8.60 10.25 33.97
N GLY A 483 -8.17 9.49 34.99
CA GLY A 483 -6.77 9.10 35.15
C GLY A 483 -6.14 8.49 33.89
N PRO A 484 -6.78 7.46 33.27
CA PRO A 484 -6.36 6.93 31.97
C PRO A 484 -6.34 7.98 30.86
N GLY A 485 -7.37 8.83 30.79
CA GLY A 485 -7.46 9.93 29.83
C GLY A 485 -6.25 10.87 29.91
N ARG A 486 -5.85 11.29 31.13
CA ARG A 486 -4.67 12.14 31.35
C ARG A 486 -3.37 11.48 30.89
N VAL A 487 -3.20 10.18 31.10
CA VAL A 487 -2.03 9.42 30.62
C VAL A 487 -2.02 9.36 29.09
N LEU A 488 -3.16 9.03 28.46
CA LEU A 488 -3.29 9.01 27.01
C LEU A 488 -3.05 10.40 26.41
N GLY A 489 -3.60 11.47 27.00
CA GLY A 489 -3.35 12.85 26.59
C GLY A 489 -1.85 13.22 26.65
N HIS A 490 -1.13 12.72 27.67
CA HIS A 490 0.32 12.90 27.76
C HIS A 490 1.07 12.19 26.62
N MET A 491 0.64 10.98 26.25
CA MET A 491 1.20 10.20 25.15
C MET A 491 0.92 10.85 23.80
N TYR A 492 -0.32 11.29 23.57
CA TYR A 492 -0.77 11.95 22.35
C TYR A 492 -0.10 13.31 22.12
N ALA A 493 0.26 14.03 23.18
CA ALA A 493 1.07 15.24 23.09
C ALA A 493 2.49 14.95 22.56
N ARG A 494 2.97 13.71 22.69
CA ARG A 494 4.29 13.21 22.27
C ARG A 494 4.17 12.11 21.22
N ALA A 495 3.20 12.23 20.32
CA ALA A 495 2.81 11.17 19.38
C ALA A 495 3.97 10.57 18.54
N HIS A 496 5.00 11.35 18.24
CA HIS A 496 6.20 10.92 17.50
C HIS A 496 7.15 10.02 18.32
N GLY A 497 7.05 10.06 19.66
CA GLY A 497 7.91 9.27 20.54
C GLY A 497 7.42 7.83 20.71
N LYS A 498 8.30 6.96 21.22
CA LYS A 498 7.95 5.58 21.58
C LYS A 498 6.85 5.54 22.62
N LEU A 499 5.85 4.67 22.41
CA LEU A 499 4.71 4.48 23.29
C LEU A 499 5.13 4.16 24.73
N GLY A 500 6.10 3.26 24.92
CA GLY A 500 6.59 2.89 26.25
C GLY A 500 7.20 4.08 27.03
N ASN A 501 7.85 5.01 26.33
CA ASN A 501 8.38 6.22 26.95
C ASN A 501 7.26 7.21 27.30
N GLY A 502 6.35 7.47 26.36
CA GLY A 502 5.22 8.37 26.60
C GLY A 502 4.31 7.88 27.73
N TRP A 503 4.03 6.58 27.76
CA TRP A 503 3.20 5.94 28.78
C TRP A 503 3.84 6.04 30.16
N ARG A 504 5.15 5.73 30.27
CA ARG A 504 5.92 5.83 31.52
C ARG A 504 5.89 7.24 32.09
N GLU A 505 6.17 8.25 31.26
CA GLU A 505 6.15 9.65 31.70
C GLU A 505 4.72 10.12 32.02
N GLY A 506 3.70 9.59 31.33
CA GLY A 506 2.29 9.84 31.64
C GLY A 506 1.87 9.33 33.02
N LEU A 507 2.24 8.10 33.39
CA LEU A 507 1.94 7.55 34.72
C LEU A 507 2.64 8.35 35.84
N ILE A 508 3.89 8.76 35.62
CA ILE A 508 4.64 9.60 36.57
C ILE A 508 3.96 10.96 36.73
N ALA A 509 3.53 11.58 35.62
CA ALA A 509 2.83 12.86 35.64
C ALA A 509 1.47 12.76 36.37
N LEU A 510 0.73 11.66 36.17
CA LEU A 510 -0.53 11.40 36.85
C LEU A 510 -0.35 11.31 38.37
N GLN A 511 0.62 10.53 38.84
CA GLN A 511 0.91 10.38 40.27
C GLN A 511 1.42 11.67 40.91
N ARG A 512 2.26 12.42 40.19
CA ARG A 512 2.73 13.74 40.63
C ARG A 512 1.58 14.73 40.82
N ALA A 513 0.59 14.72 39.93
CA ALA A 513 -0.59 15.58 40.06
C ALA A 513 -1.46 15.22 41.27
N ALA A 514 -1.39 13.97 41.74
CA ALA A 514 -2.02 13.50 42.98
C ALA A 514 -1.14 13.69 44.23
N GLY A 515 0.00 14.40 44.13
CA GLY A 515 0.91 14.64 45.25
C GLY A 515 1.78 13.43 45.64
N ARG A 516 1.86 12.40 44.79
CA ARG A 516 2.61 11.17 45.03
C ARG A 516 3.83 11.07 44.10
N THR A 517 4.74 10.18 44.46
CA THR A 517 5.94 9.89 43.66
C THR A 517 5.84 8.50 43.07
N LEU A 518 6.09 8.38 41.77
CA LEU A 518 6.24 7.10 41.07
C LEU A 518 7.60 7.11 40.38
N THR A 519 8.44 6.13 40.69
CA THR A 519 9.75 6.01 40.06
C THR A 519 9.64 5.50 38.63
N LYS A 520 10.69 5.70 37.83
CA LYS A 520 10.76 5.15 36.47
C LYS A 520 10.71 3.62 36.44
N GLY A 521 11.22 2.95 37.49
CA GLY A 521 11.22 1.50 37.62
C GLY A 521 9.81 0.96 37.87
N GLU A 522 9.10 1.54 38.84
CA GLU A 522 7.72 1.17 39.17
C GLU A 522 6.78 1.41 37.98
N ALA A 523 6.92 2.54 37.29
CA ALA A 523 6.12 2.83 36.09
C ALA A 523 6.35 1.78 34.98
N ARG A 524 7.61 1.33 34.76
CA ARG A 524 7.90 0.26 33.78
C ARG A 524 7.30 -1.08 34.22
N ALA A 525 7.36 -1.41 35.50
CA ALA A 525 6.77 -2.63 36.03
C ALA A 525 5.23 -2.63 35.86
N ALA A 526 4.58 -1.50 36.13
CA ALA A 526 3.15 -1.33 35.90
C ALA A 526 2.78 -1.50 34.40
N ILE A 527 3.56 -0.90 33.50
CA ILE A 527 3.37 -1.07 32.05
C ILE A 527 3.57 -2.53 31.63
N ALA A 528 4.66 -3.16 32.06
CA ALA A 528 4.96 -4.55 31.70
C ALA A 528 3.88 -5.53 32.18
N SER A 529 3.27 -5.25 33.34
CA SER A 529 2.18 -6.06 33.88
C SER A 529 0.84 -5.82 33.18
N ALA A 530 0.65 -4.63 32.60
CA ALA A 530 -0.60 -4.24 31.96
C ALA A 530 -0.63 -4.48 30.44
N ALA A 531 0.52 -4.36 29.76
CA ALA A 531 0.62 -4.41 28.30
C ALA A 531 0.27 -5.80 27.77
N SER A 532 -0.80 -5.89 26.98
CA SER A 532 -1.21 -7.11 26.29
C SER A 532 -0.34 -7.42 25.07
N ARG A 533 0.26 -6.37 24.50
CA ARG A 533 1.11 -6.41 23.29
C ARG A 533 2.42 -5.65 23.54
N PRO A 534 3.45 -6.30 24.14
CA PRO A 534 4.71 -5.63 24.46
C PRO A 534 5.43 -5.05 23.24
N ASP A 535 5.20 -5.62 22.05
CA ASP A 535 5.76 -5.15 20.78
C ASP A 535 5.28 -3.75 20.37
N MET A 536 4.16 -3.27 20.92
CA MET A 536 3.67 -1.90 20.70
C MET A 536 4.55 -0.85 21.38
N LEU A 537 5.24 -1.19 22.48
CA LEU A 537 5.98 -0.22 23.30
C LEU A 537 7.11 0.49 22.53
N GLU A 538 7.66 -0.17 21.52
CA GLU A 538 8.73 0.36 20.67
C GLU A 538 8.25 1.22 19.50
N ARG A 539 6.93 1.27 19.27
CA ARG A 539 6.29 2.01 18.16
C ARG A 539 5.89 3.42 18.59
N SER A 540 5.55 4.27 17.63
CA SER A 540 4.95 5.60 17.89
C SER A 540 3.46 5.63 17.55
N LEU A 541 2.70 6.60 18.09
CA LEU A 541 1.30 6.79 17.70
C LEU A 541 1.15 7.18 16.22
N MET A 542 2.19 7.77 15.62
CA MET A 542 2.17 8.19 14.22
C MET A 542 2.09 7.01 13.26
N GLU A 543 2.71 5.88 13.61
CA GLU A 543 2.80 4.68 12.77
C GLU A 543 1.91 3.53 13.27
N LEU A 544 1.32 3.65 14.47
CA LEU A 544 0.47 2.59 15.03
C LEU A 544 -0.83 2.49 14.22
N PRO A 545 -1.22 1.32 13.69
CA PRO A 545 -2.54 1.12 13.08
C PRO A 545 -3.69 1.50 14.00
N LEU A 546 -4.78 2.08 13.46
CA LEU A 546 -5.86 2.65 14.28
C LEU A 546 -6.58 1.60 15.13
N HIS A 547 -6.64 0.35 14.71
CA HIS A 547 -7.27 -0.72 15.49
C HIS A 547 -6.57 -1.00 16.82
N LEU A 548 -5.27 -0.71 16.89
CA LEU A 548 -4.46 -0.90 18.11
C LEU A 548 -4.61 0.26 19.10
N PHE A 549 -5.28 1.36 18.73
CA PHE A 549 -5.57 2.45 19.67
C PHE A 549 -6.48 1.97 20.81
N ALA A 550 -7.51 1.18 20.49
CA ALA A 550 -8.40 0.60 21.51
C ALA A 550 -7.67 -0.38 22.44
N VAL A 551 -6.70 -1.14 21.91
CA VAL A 551 -5.84 -2.02 22.71
C VAL A 551 -4.98 -1.18 23.65
N LEU A 552 -4.36 -0.12 23.14
CA LEU A 552 -3.56 0.81 23.94
C LEU A 552 -4.39 1.48 25.05
N GLU A 553 -5.61 1.93 24.74
CA GLU A 553 -6.53 2.53 25.71
C GLU A 553 -6.81 1.57 26.87
N ALA A 554 -7.22 0.33 26.56
CA ALA A 554 -7.52 -0.69 27.57
C ALA A 554 -6.27 -1.08 28.40
N ASP A 555 -5.11 -1.14 27.77
CA ASP A 555 -3.84 -1.43 28.42
C ASP A 555 -3.45 -0.30 29.40
N VAL A 556 -3.63 0.95 28.99
CA VAL A 556 -3.40 2.13 29.85
C VAL A 556 -4.36 2.13 31.03
N GLU A 557 -5.65 1.85 30.83
CA GLU A 557 -6.63 1.73 31.91
C GLU A 557 -6.20 0.71 32.97
N ARG A 558 -5.76 -0.49 32.54
CA ARG A 558 -5.24 -1.51 33.46
C ARG A 558 -4.02 -1.03 34.24
N SER A 559 -3.08 -0.34 33.58
CA SER A 559 -1.90 0.18 34.27
C SER A 559 -2.24 1.24 35.32
N VAL A 560 -3.22 2.11 35.04
CA VAL A 560 -3.66 3.14 35.98
C VAL A 560 -4.41 2.51 37.15
N ALA A 561 -5.27 1.52 36.91
CA ALA A 561 -5.97 0.79 37.95
C ALA A 561 -5.03 0.00 38.89
N ALA A 562 -3.86 -0.40 38.39
CA ALA A 562 -2.83 -1.11 39.16
C ALA A 562 -1.92 -0.19 39.97
N LEU A 563 -2.00 1.14 39.78
CA LEU A 563 -1.20 2.07 40.57
C LEU A 563 -1.70 2.17 42.01
N PRO A 564 -0.82 2.40 43.00
CA PRO A 564 -1.23 2.66 44.36
C PRO A 564 -2.14 3.91 44.43
N GLY A 565 -3.20 3.78 45.24
CA GLY A 565 -4.29 4.74 45.40
C GLY A 565 -3.89 6.10 45.95
#